data_AF-A0A6C0KM02-F1
#
_entry.id   AF-A0A6C0KM02-F1
#
_cell.length_a   1.000
_cell.length_b   1.000
_cell.length_c   1.000
_cell.angle_alpha   90.00
_cell.angle_beta   90.00
_cell.angle_gamma   90.00
#
_symmetry.space_group_name_H-M   'P 1'
#
loop_
_entity.id
_entity.type
_entity.pdbx_description
1 polymer ?
#
loop_
_entity_poly.entity_id
_entity_poly.type
_entity_poly.pdbx_seq_one_letter_code
_entity_poly.pdbx_strand_id
1 'polypeptide(L)'
;MLLLETLCSKLKLHYETSEPLVWVNDEPVKEDLDYILEQVKEDSPFDPLDLRQQTLDDLKSNKARLITKRCAYAKVLAIIYPTSQPDQRVSSDQRVSSDQRVSSDQRVPWDLFAKIFQAFGKPRSSSWRLVWFANPTKRLFPPLGTPITAANLNGGYAKRCLPDTVVIYREEEVARVLVHELLHAACTDNMEESVEVIEAKTETWAELFLIAILAKASPRKAASFWRIQAQWIADQEYILTRNYGIRGPSDYAWRYTLARREVLKSLGIELPIPKPSKQSESKFILSLRFTSPALCL
;
A
#
# COMPACT_ATOMS: atom_id res chain seq x y z
N MET A 1 3.71 -17.26 -15.39
CA MET A 1 2.69 -17.86 -14.49
C MET A 1 3.32 -18.69 -13.37
N LEU A 2 4.33 -19.52 -13.64
CA LEU A 2 5.01 -20.37 -12.65
C LEU A 2 5.48 -19.65 -11.38
N LEU A 3 5.96 -18.40 -11.49
CA LEU A 3 6.37 -17.60 -10.33
C LEU A 3 5.20 -17.33 -9.37
N LEU A 4 4.06 -16.85 -9.89
CA LEU A 4 2.89 -16.52 -9.07
C LEU A 4 2.26 -17.77 -8.45
N GLU A 5 2.29 -18.90 -9.17
CA GLU A 5 1.91 -20.21 -8.64
C GLU A 5 2.83 -20.63 -7.50
N THR A 6 4.13 -20.47 -7.65
CA THR A 6 5.12 -20.76 -6.59
C THR A 6 4.88 -19.89 -5.36
N LEU A 7 4.64 -18.59 -5.56
CA LEU A 7 4.35 -17.65 -4.49
C LEU A 7 3.06 -18.02 -3.75
N CYS A 8 1.99 -18.34 -4.49
CA CYS A 8 0.74 -18.83 -3.91
C CYS A 8 0.96 -20.12 -3.11
N SER A 9 1.69 -21.09 -3.65
CA SER A 9 1.97 -22.35 -2.96
C SER A 9 2.73 -22.14 -1.65
N LYS A 10 3.75 -21.26 -1.66
CA LYS A 10 4.51 -20.92 -0.43
C LYS A 10 3.65 -20.20 0.60
N LEU A 11 2.85 -19.21 0.17
CA LEU A 11 1.92 -18.50 1.06
C LEU A 11 0.87 -19.43 1.65
N LYS A 12 0.32 -20.34 0.84
CA LYS A 12 -0.68 -21.32 1.28
C LYS A 12 -0.09 -22.22 2.37
N LEU A 13 1.07 -22.81 2.11
CA LEU A 13 1.78 -23.65 3.09
C LEU A 13 2.04 -22.87 4.38
N HIS A 14 2.47 -21.61 4.27
CA HIS A 14 2.73 -20.78 5.44
C HIS A 14 1.46 -20.48 6.25
N TYR A 15 0.34 -20.18 5.58
CA TYR A 15 -0.96 -19.95 6.23
C TYR A 15 -1.55 -21.21 6.87
N GLU A 16 -1.29 -22.38 6.31
CA GLU A 16 -1.78 -23.66 6.86
C GLU A 16 -0.95 -24.15 8.05
N THR A 17 0.31 -23.74 8.14
CA THR A 17 1.23 -24.17 9.20
C THR A 17 1.39 -23.16 10.33
N SER A 18 0.93 -21.92 10.15
CA SER A 18 1.05 -20.85 11.14
C SER A 18 -0.30 -20.55 11.78
N GLU A 19 -0.29 -20.32 13.09
CA GLU A 19 -1.48 -19.85 13.81
C GLU A 19 -2.01 -18.54 13.20
N PRO A 20 -3.34 -18.39 13.03
CA PRO A 20 -3.94 -17.14 12.59
C PRO A 20 -3.59 -15.99 13.54
N LEU A 21 -3.24 -14.83 12.98
CA LEU A 21 -3.04 -13.63 13.78
C LEU A 21 -4.38 -13.07 14.25
N VAL A 22 -4.55 -13.03 15.57
CA VAL A 22 -5.72 -12.43 16.22
C VAL A 22 -5.35 -11.01 16.67
N TRP A 23 -6.15 -10.03 16.24
CA TRP A 23 -6.03 -8.66 16.70
C TRP A 23 -6.69 -8.49 18.07
N VAL A 24 -5.97 -7.85 18.97
CA VAL A 24 -6.51 -7.37 20.25
C VAL A 24 -6.44 -5.86 20.30
N ASN A 25 -7.47 -5.25 20.90
CA ASN A 25 -7.42 -3.82 21.23
C ASN A 25 -6.22 -3.57 22.14
N ASP A 26 -5.54 -2.46 21.89
CA ASP A 26 -4.37 -2.05 22.64
C ASP A 26 -4.45 -0.53 22.85
N GLU A 27 -3.68 -0.01 23.79
CA GLU A 27 -3.55 1.43 23.99
C GLU A 27 -2.15 1.90 23.55
N PRO A 28 -2.02 3.11 23.00
CA PRO A 28 -0.71 3.67 22.69
C PRO A 28 0.03 3.96 23.99
N VAL A 29 1.28 3.50 24.10
CA VAL A 29 2.17 3.90 25.21
C VAL A 29 2.88 5.21 24.87
N LYS A 30 3.58 5.80 25.85
CA LYS A 30 4.30 7.06 25.64
C LYS A 30 5.28 6.97 24.47
N GLU A 31 6.01 5.86 24.35
CA GLU A 31 6.97 5.64 23.27
C GLU A 31 6.29 5.60 21.90
N ASP A 32 5.04 5.11 21.81
CA ASP A 32 4.29 5.12 20.55
C ASP A 32 3.88 6.55 20.17
N LEU A 33 3.42 7.33 21.14
CA LEU A 33 3.03 8.73 20.94
C LEU A 33 4.23 9.60 20.58
N ASP A 34 5.34 9.44 21.29
CA ASP A 34 6.60 10.14 21.01
C ASP A 34 7.10 9.79 19.59
N TYR A 35 6.97 8.53 19.17
CA TYR A 35 7.33 8.11 17.82
C TYR A 35 6.42 8.72 16.74
N ILE A 36 5.10 8.77 16.96
CA ILE A 36 4.16 9.47 16.06
C ILE A 36 4.55 10.95 15.91
N LEU A 37 4.86 11.61 17.03
CA LEU A 37 5.28 13.01 17.03
C LEU A 37 6.63 13.20 16.33
N GLU A 38 7.57 12.26 16.48
CA GLU A 38 8.83 12.29 15.75
C GLU A 38 8.62 12.24 14.23
N GLN A 39 7.61 11.49 13.76
CA GLN A 39 7.34 11.39 12.32
C GLN A 39 6.88 12.72 11.68
N VAL A 40 6.59 13.78 12.44
CA VAL A 40 6.16 15.07 11.88
C VAL A 40 7.13 16.23 12.16
N LYS A 41 8.23 16.00 12.88
CA LYS A 41 9.12 17.08 13.35
C LYS A 41 9.95 17.74 12.25
N GLU A 42 10.17 17.02 11.14
CA GLU A 42 11.06 17.45 10.08
C GLU A 42 10.37 17.38 8.72
N ASP A 43 10.71 18.36 7.87
CA ASP A 43 10.38 18.33 6.46
C ASP A 43 10.88 17.01 5.87
N SER A 44 9.94 16.21 5.35
CA SER A 44 10.27 14.92 4.78
C SER A 44 10.31 15.01 3.26
N PRO A 45 11.44 14.65 2.61
CA PRO A 45 11.48 14.55 1.16
C PRO A 45 10.50 13.47 0.64
N PHE A 46 10.04 12.58 1.53
CA PHE A 46 9.05 11.56 1.20
C PHE A 46 7.61 12.06 1.28
N ASP A 47 7.30 13.11 2.05
CA ASP A 47 5.96 13.67 2.26
C ASP A 47 5.95 15.18 1.99
N PRO A 48 6.19 15.62 0.75
CA PRO A 48 6.29 17.04 0.41
C PRO A 48 4.96 17.81 0.48
N LEU A 49 3.85 17.10 0.70
CA LEU A 49 2.54 17.70 0.92
C LEU A 49 2.21 17.85 2.41
N ASP A 50 3.11 17.43 3.30
CA ASP A 50 2.96 17.49 4.75
C ASP A 50 1.69 16.78 5.26
N LEU A 51 1.35 15.64 4.65
CA LEU A 51 0.12 14.90 4.93
C LEU A 51 0.12 14.31 6.35
N ARG A 52 1.29 13.94 6.88
CA ARG A 52 1.43 13.44 8.26
C ARG A 52 1.07 14.52 9.28
N GLN A 53 1.60 15.74 9.11
CA GLN A 53 1.32 16.86 9.99
C GLN A 53 -0.15 17.28 9.90
N GLN A 54 -0.72 17.34 8.68
CA GLN A 54 -2.15 17.59 8.48
C GLN A 54 -3.02 16.60 9.26
N THR A 55 -2.76 15.29 9.13
CA THR A 55 -3.50 14.29 9.89
C THR A 55 -3.29 14.46 11.39
N LEU A 56 -2.08 14.76 11.86
CA LEU A 56 -1.82 14.97 13.28
C LEU A 56 -2.60 16.16 13.83
N ASP A 57 -2.72 17.25 13.07
CA ASP A 57 -3.51 18.41 13.48
C ASP A 57 -5.02 18.10 13.42
N ASP A 58 -5.46 17.27 12.49
CA ASP A 58 -6.82 16.73 12.47
C ASP A 58 -7.10 15.81 13.67
N LEU A 59 -6.10 15.04 14.14
CA LEU A 59 -6.20 14.27 15.38
C LEU A 59 -6.34 15.19 16.60
N LYS A 60 -5.49 16.23 16.71
CA LYS A 60 -5.56 17.22 17.80
C LYS A 60 -6.88 17.99 17.82
N SER A 61 -7.47 18.23 16.65
CA SER A 61 -8.76 18.92 16.50
C SER A 61 -9.98 17.98 16.52
N ASN A 62 -9.80 16.71 16.89
CA ASN A 62 -10.86 15.69 16.98
C ASN A 62 -11.57 15.37 15.65
N LYS A 63 -10.98 15.72 14.50
CA LYS A 63 -11.44 15.33 13.17
C LYS A 63 -10.96 13.94 12.77
N ALA A 64 -9.88 13.46 13.37
CA ALA A 64 -9.38 12.09 13.25
C ALA A 64 -9.29 11.42 14.63
N ARG A 65 -9.08 10.10 14.65
CA ARG A 65 -8.95 9.30 15.87
C ARG A 65 -7.80 8.33 15.74
N LEU A 66 -7.04 8.17 16.82
CA LEU A 66 -6.03 7.12 16.94
C LEU A 66 -6.71 5.82 17.39
N ILE A 67 -6.56 4.76 16.61
CA ILE A 67 -6.92 3.39 16.95
C ILE A 67 -5.62 2.60 17.04
N THR A 68 -5.48 1.85 18.13
CA THR A 68 -4.32 0.99 18.34
C THR A 68 -4.77 -0.46 18.51
N LYS A 69 -4.15 -1.35 17.74
CA LYS A 69 -4.31 -2.80 17.92
C LYS A 69 -2.97 -3.49 17.79
N ARG A 70 -2.86 -4.64 18.43
CA ARG A 70 -1.70 -5.51 18.28
C ARG A 70 -2.11 -6.96 18.03
N CYS A 71 -1.20 -7.71 17.43
CA CYS A 71 -1.27 -9.16 17.32
C CYS A 71 0.10 -9.75 17.69
N ALA A 72 0.29 -11.05 17.50
CA ALA A 72 1.55 -11.71 17.85
C ALA A 72 2.78 -11.15 17.10
N TYR A 73 2.59 -10.56 15.91
CA TYR A 73 3.68 -10.11 15.04
C TYR A 73 3.80 -8.59 14.94
N ALA A 74 2.72 -7.84 15.18
CA ALA A 74 2.65 -6.43 14.84
C ALA A 74 1.87 -5.60 15.87
N LYS A 75 2.25 -4.32 16.00
CA LYS A 75 1.46 -3.25 16.61
C LYS A 75 1.16 -2.20 15.54
N VAL A 76 -0.11 -1.83 15.42
CA VAL A 76 -0.60 -0.84 14.44
C VAL A 76 -1.19 0.34 15.18
N LEU A 77 -0.69 1.52 14.87
CA LEU A 77 -1.13 2.82 15.36
C LEU A 77 -1.76 3.56 14.16
N ALA A 78 -3.09 3.50 14.04
CA ALA A 78 -3.81 4.05 12.90
C ALA A 78 -4.56 5.32 13.29
N ILE A 79 -4.17 6.47 12.73
CA ILE A 79 -4.90 7.72 12.83
C ILE A 79 -5.86 7.79 11.64
N ILE A 80 -7.15 7.63 11.89
CA ILE A 80 -8.17 7.53 10.86
C ILE A 80 -9.28 8.56 11.04
N TYR A 81 -9.85 9.04 9.94
CA TYR A 81 -11.03 9.90 10.01
C TYR A 81 -12.29 9.06 10.23
N PRO A 82 -13.25 9.54 11.05
CA PRO A 82 -14.52 8.88 11.24
C PRO A 82 -15.27 8.79 9.91
N THR A 83 -16.03 7.71 9.71
CA THR A 83 -16.84 7.53 8.51
C THR A 83 -17.99 8.54 8.53
N SER A 84 -18.03 9.45 7.57
CA SER A 84 -19.09 10.48 7.49
C SER A 84 -20.45 9.92 7.03
N GLN A 85 -20.54 8.64 6.63
CA GLN A 85 -21.79 7.99 6.24
C GLN A 85 -21.79 6.49 6.57
N PRO A 86 -22.93 5.91 6.99
CA PRO A 86 -23.05 4.46 7.02
C PRO A 86 -22.97 3.92 5.59
N ASP A 87 -22.05 2.99 5.38
CA ASP A 87 -21.92 2.22 4.14
C ASP A 87 -23.28 1.55 3.88
N GLN A 88 -24.05 2.04 2.90
CA GLN A 88 -25.27 1.35 2.44
C GLN A 88 -24.89 0.12 1.62
N ARG A 89 -24.14 -0.81 2.23
CA ARG A 89 -24.18 -2.21 1.82
C ARG A 89 -25.45 -2.78 2.43
N VAL A 90 -26.57 -2.51 1.76
CA VAL A 90 -27.87 -3.09 2.10
C VAL A 90 -27.75 -4.60 1.96
N SER A 91 -27.56 -5.29 3.08
CA SER A 91 -28.00 -6.67 3.22
C SER A 91 -29.53 -6.64 3.13
N SER A 92 -30.11 -7.51 2.31
CA SER A 92 -31.55 -7.58 2.03
C SER A 92 -32.42 -7.99 3.23
N ASP A 93 -31.84 -8.15 4.43
CA ASP A 93 -32.58 -8.47 5.65
C ASP A 93 -32.78 -7.23 6.51
N GLN A 94 -33.95 -6.61 6.36
CA GLN A 94 -34.43 -5.54 7.23
C GLN A 94 -34.74 -6.07 8.63
N ARG A 95 -33.76 -6.02 9.53
CA ARG A 95 -34.00 -5.83 10.97
C ARG A 95 -33.18 -4.64 11.45
N VAL A 96 -33.87 -3.51 11.62
CA VAL A 96 -33.31 -2.27 12.12
C VAL A 96 -32.97 -2.46 13.59
N SER A 97 -31.69 -2.62 13.90
CA SER A 97 -31.14 -2.44 15.25
C SER A 97 -30.64 -1.00 15.36
N SER A 98 -31.14 -0.28 16.36
CA SER A 98 -30.96 1.16 16.58
C SER A 98 -29.59 1.59 17.12
N ASP A 99 -28.52 0.82 16.87
CA ASP A 99 -27.16 1.09 17.35
C ASP A 99 -26.11 1.15 16.22
N GLN A 100 -26.46 1.70 15.05
CA GLN A 100 -25.50 1.87 13.95
C GLN A 100 -24.65 3.15 14.11
N ARG A 101 -23.81 3.17 15.15
CA ARG A 101 -22.51 3.85 15.02
C ARG A 101 -21.63 2.91 14.21
N VAL A 102 -21.48 3.14 12.91
CA VAL A 102 -20.45 2.48 12.13
C VAL A 102 -19.12 2.76 12.82
N SER A 103 -18.55 1.75 13.48
CA SER A 103 -17.33 1.95 14.25
C SER A 103 -16.23 2.34 13.28
N SER A 104 -15.52 3.43 13.56
CA SER A 104 -14.34 3.86 12.78
C SER A 104 -13.33 2.72 12.54
N ASP A 105 -13.35 1.70 13.40
CA ASP A 105 -12.59 0.44 13.30
C ASP A 105 -12.76 -0.32 11.96
N GLN A 106 -13.88 -0.13 11.24
CA GLN A 106 -14.12 -0.81 9.95
C GLN A 106 -13.27 -0.28 8.79
N ARG A 107 -12.65 0.89 8.95
CA ARG A 107 -11.84 1.52 7.89
C ARG A 107 -10.43 0.93 7.79
N VAL A 108 -9.95 0.31 8.87
CA VAL A 108 -8.67 -0.40 8.86
C VAL A 108 -8.92 -1.82 8.34
N PRO A 109 -8.22 -2.27 7.28
CA PRO A 109 -8.42 -3.60 6.72
C PRO A 109 -7.69 -4.66 7.56
N TRP A 110 -8.15 -4.86 8.81
CA TRP A 110 -7.50 -5.69 9.82
C TRP A 110 -7.20 -7.11 9.34
N ASP A 111 -8.16 -7.76 8.67
CA ASP A 111 -7.96 -9.12 8.15
C ASP A 111 -6.85 -9.16 7.08
N LEU A 112 -6.79 -8.14 6.23
CA LEU A 112 -5.75 -8.04 5.21
C LEU A 112 -4.39 -7.74 5.84
N PHE A 113 -4.32 -6.83 6.82
CA PHE A 113 -3.10 -6.56 7.58
C PHE A 113 -2.60 -7.81 8.29
N ALA A 114 -3.49 -8.58 8.93
CA ALA A 114 -3.13 -9.86 9.54
C ALA A 114 -2.50 -10.81 8.51
N LYS A 115 -3.06 -10.91 7.30
CA LYS A 115 -2.49 -11.74 6.23
C LYS A 115 -1.16 -11.22 5.71
N ILE A 116 -0.99 -9.91 5.61
CA ILE A 116 0.29 -9.30 5.24
C ILE A 116 1.35 -9.59 6.31
N PHE A 117 1.10 -9.26 7.58
CA PHE A 117 2.06 -9.56 8.65
C PHE A 117 2.34 -11.06 8.79
N GLN A 118 1.32 -11.91 8.61
CA GLN A 118 1.51 -13.36 8.58
C GLN A 118 2.44 -13.76 7.42
N ALA A 119 2.28 -13.22 6.22
CA ALA A 119 3.13 -13.52 5.07
C ALA A 119 4.61 -13.13 5.27
N PHE A 120 4.88 -12.05 6.02
CA PHE A 120 6.25 -11.62 6.35
C PHE A 120 6.82 -12.34 7.59
N GLY A 121 5.97 -12.97 8.40
CA GLY A 121 6.35 -13.62 9.64
C GLY A 121 6.74 -12.63 10.74
N LYS A 122 7.18 -13.17 11.89
CA LYS A 122 7.66 -12.37 13.02
C LYS A 122 9.07 -11.84 12.73
N PRO A 123 9.37 -10.54 12.96
CA PRO A 123 10.74 -10.04 12.84
C PRO A 123 11.67 -10.64 13.90
N ARG A 124 12.98 -10.62 13.64
CA ARG A 124 13.97 -11.19 14.56
C ARG A 124 14.23 -10.34 15.80
N SER A 125 14.20 -9.02 15.67
CA SER A 125 14.66 -8.08 16.71
C SER A 125 13.53 -7.48 17.55
N SER A 126 12.37 -7.22 16.94
CA SER A 126 11.20 -6.63 17.61
C SER A 126 9.91 -7.06 16.89
N SER A 127 8.76 -6.52 17.28
CA SER A 127 7.51 -6.67 16.51
C SER A 127 7.47 -5.63 15.39
N TRP A 128 6.73 -5.91 14.31
CA TRP A 128 6.43 -4.89 13.32
C TRP A 128 5.70 -3.72 13.99
N ARG A 129 6.13 -2.49 13.73
CA ARG A 129 5.38 -1.29 14.13
C ARG A 129 4.96 -0.52 12.88
N LEU A 130 3.65 -0.36 12.72
CA LEU A 130 3.06 0.46 11.67
C LEU A 130 2.44 1.71 12.30
N VAL A 131 2.88 2.88 11.85
CA VAL A 131 2.14 4.14 12.04
C VAL A 131 1.43 4.48 10.74
N TRP A 132 0.11 4.58 10.77
CA TRP A 132 -0.70 4.92 9.60
C TRP A 132 -1.50 6.20 9.81
N PHE A 133 -1.19 7.26 9.08
CA PHE A 133 -1.89 8.56 9.18
C PHE A 133 -3.17 8.66 8.32
N ALA A 134 -3.48 7.64 7.50
CA ALA A 134 -4.69 7.53 6.69
C ALA A 134 -5.23 8.84 6.06
N ASN A 135 -4.35 9.70 5.56
CA ASN A 135 -4.75 10.95 4.94
C ASN A 135 -5.53 10.65 3.65
N PRO A 136 -6.71 11.25 3.42
CA PRO A 136 -7.59 10.89 2.31
C PRO A 136 -7.08 11.39 0.94
N THR A 137 -6.03 12.21 0.91
CA THR A 137 -5.46 12.82 -0.31
C THR A 137 -5.06 11.76 -1.33
N LYS A 138 -5.61 11.88 -2.54
CA LYS A 138 -5.41 10.93 -3.64
C LYS A 138 -4.13 11.22 -4.43
N ARG A 139 -3.56 10.16 -5.01
CA ARG A 139 -2.43 10.14 -5.94
C ARG A 139 -2.99 10.51 -7.29
N LEU A 140 -2.82 11.77 -7.63
CA LEU A 140 -3.30 12.30 -8.88
C LEU A 140 -2.13 12.68 -9.79
N PHE A 141 -2.29 12.38 -11.07
CA PHE A 141 -1.49 12.96 -12.13
C PHE A 141 -1.52 14.49 -11.98
N PRO A 142 -0.36 15.16 -12.02
CA PRO A 142 -0.33 16.61 -12.03
C PRO A 142 -0.82 17.14 -13.39
N PRO A 143 -1.09 18.46 -13.52
CA PRO A 143 -1.38 19.06 -14.81
C PRO A 143 -0.27 18.75 -15.84
N LEU A 144 -0.65 18.57 -17.11
CA LEU A 144 0.32 18.32 -18.20
C LEU A 144 1.39 19.43 -18.24
N GLY A 145 2.63 19.03 -18.46
CA GLY A 145 3.80 19.92 -18.41
C GLY A 145 4.38 20.12 -17.00
N THR A 146 3.72 19.62 -15.96
CA THR A 146 4.26 19.63 -14.59
C THR A 146 4.99 18.32 -14.29
N PRO A 147 6.18 18.34 -13.65
CA PRO A 147 6.88 17.13 -13.24
C PRO A 147 6.06 16.28 -12.27
N ILE A 148 6.15 14.95 -12.42
CA ILE A 148 5.64 14.00 -11.43
C ILE A 148 6.71 13.83 -10.35
N THR A 149 6.35 14.11 -9.10
CA THR A 149 7.27 14.11 -7.96
C THR A 149 6.80 13.17 -6.83
N ALA A 150 7.53 13.16 -5.72
CA ALA A 150 7.12 12.49 -4.48
C ALA A 150 5.70 12.89 -4.04
N ALA A 151 5.27 14.12 -4.29
CA ALA A 151 3.93 14.60 -3.97
C ALA A 151 2.81 13.81 -4.65
N ASN A 152 3.11 13.20 -5.81
CA ASN A 152 2.14 12.45 -6.60
C ASN A 152 2.20 10.94 -6.35
N LEU A 153 3.34 10.44 -5.86
CA LEU A 153 3.68 9.01 -5.90
C LEU A 153 4.00 8.39 -4.55
N ASN A 154 4.44 9.15 -3.56
CA ASN A 154 4.84 8.57 -2.29
C ASN A 154 3.61 8.38 -1.39
N GLY A 155 3.69 7.41 -0.49
CA GLY A 155 2.62 7.07 0.45
C GLY A 155 3.10 6.56 1.80
N GLY A 156 4.38 6.28 1.94
CA GLY A 156 5.01 5.76 3.14
C GLY A 156 6.52 5.81 3.03
N TYR A 157 7.17 5.33 4.09
CA TYR A 157 8.59 5.03 4.15
C TYR A 157 8.86 4.05 5.29
N ALA A 158 10.00 3.36 5.22
CA ALA A 158 10.59 2.63 6.32
C ALA A 158 12.12 2.79 6.31
N LYS A 159 12.74 2.64 7.47
CA LYS A 159 14.19 2.46 7.52
C LYS A 159 14.50 1.01 7.14
N ARG A 160 15.46 0.84 6.24
CA ARG A 160 15.90 -0.49 5.78
C ARG A 160 16.31 -1.35 6.97
N CYS A 161 15.94 -2.62 6.94
CA CYS A 161 16.29 -3.59 7.98
C CYS A 161 15.77 -3.30 9.40
N LEU A 162 14.85 -2.34 9.58
CA LEU A 162 14.34 -1.96 10.89
C LEU A 162 12.81 -2.14 10.95
N PRO A 163 12.32 -3.23 11.58
CA PRO A 163 10.90 -3.62 11.55
C PRO A 163 9.96 -2.68 12.31
N ASP A 164 10.48 -1.82 13.17
CA ASP A 164 9.69 -0.89 13.99
C ASP A 164 9.56 0.52 13.37
N THR A 165 9.83 0.66 12.07
CA THR A 165 9.94 1.96 11.39
C THR A 165 8.94 2.21 10.26
N VAL A 166 7.95 1.34 10.07
CA VAL A 166 7.01 1.44 8.95
C VAL A 166 6.04 2.60 9.18
N VAL A 167 6.05 3.58 8.28
CA VAL A 167 5.16 4.73 8.30
C VAL A 167 4.42 4.81 6.97
N ILE A 168 3.09 4.93 7.03
CA ILE A 168 2.23 5.14 5.86
C ILE A 168 1.38 6.36 6.14
N TYR A 169 1.26 7.26 5.18
CA TYR A 169 0.54 8.52 5.42
C TYR A 169 -0.69 8.72 4.53
N ARG A 170 -0.81 8.03 3.40
CA ARG A 170 -2.06 8.02 2.62
C ARG A 170 -2.96 6.88 3.04
N GLU A 171 -4.27 7.11 2.95
CA GLU A 171 -5.27 6.06 3.12
C GLU A 171 -5.27 5.08 1.95
N GLU A 172 -5.23 5.61 0.73
CA GLU A 172 -5.35 4.78 -0.45
C GLU A 172 -4.13 3.87 -0.61
N GLU A 173 -4.37 2.67 -1.16
CA GLU A 173 -3.33 1.67 -1.40
C GLU A 173 -2.52 1.29 -0.14
N VAL A 174 -3.05 1.54 1.07
CA VAL A 174 -2.35 1.24 2.33
C VAL A 174 -1.82 -0.19 2.39
N ALA A 175 -2.57 -1.17 1.88
CA ALA A 175 -2.11 -2.56 1.85
C ALA A 175 -0.88 -2.77 0.95
N ARG A 176 -0.86 -2.14 -0.23
CA ARG A 176 0.27 -2.17 -1.15
C ARG A 176 1.47 -1.45 -0.57
N VAL A 177 1.26 -0.26 -0.01
CA VAL A 177 2.32 0.51 0.66
C VAL A 177 2.88 -0.28 1.84
N LEU A 178 2.03 -0.92 2.64
CA LEU A 178 2.48 -1.77 3.75
C LEU A 178 3.39 -2.90 3.27
N VAL A 179 3.01 -3.62 2.22
CA VAL A 179 3.87 -4.69 1.67
C VAL A 179 5.20 -4.11 1.17
N HIS A 180 5.18 -2.97 0.49
CA HIS A 180 6.39 -2.28 0.02
C HIS A 180 7.33 -1.91 1.19
N GLU A 181 6.81 -1.21 2.20
CA GLU A 181 7.65 -0.78 3.33
C GLU A 181 8.15 -1.96 4.16
N LEU A 182 7.37 -3.05 4.25
CA LEU A 182 7.80 -4.27 4.91
C LEU A 182 8.95 -4.95 4.16
N LEU A 183 9.02 -4.89 2.83
CA LEU A 183 10.16 -5.42 2.07
C LEU A 183 11.46 -4.68 2.45
N HIS A 184 11.43 -3.35 2.48
CA HIS A 184 12.57 -2.54 2.95
C HIS A 184 12.95 -2.89 4.39
N ALA A 185 11.97 -2.92 5.29
CA ALA A 185 12.19 -3.20 6.71
C ALA A 185 12.64 -4.65 6.97
N ALA A 186 12.33 -5.59 6.09
CA ALA A 186 12.71 -7.01 6.17
C ALA A 186 14.10 -7.33 5.57
N CYS A 187 14.90 -6.32 5.23
CA CYS A 187 16.22 -6.49 4.61
C CYS A 187 16.19 -7.19 3.24
N THR A 188 15.17 -6.96 2.41
CA THR A 188 15.18 -7.55 1.05
C THR A 188 15.99 -6.75 0.05
N ASP A 189 16.40 -5.53 0.40
CA ASP A 189 17.15 -4.63 -0.47
C ASP A 189 18.57 -5.16 -0.72
N ASN A 190 19.02 -5.10 -1.98
CA ASN A 190 20.43 -5.26 -2.30
C ASN A 190 21.12 -3.89 -2.26
N MET A 191 21.96 -3.66 -1.24
CA MET A 191 22.63 -2.37 -1.00
C MET A 191 23.70 -2.02 -2.05
N GLU A 192 24.08 -2.96 -2.92
CA GLU A 192 24.98 -2.72 -4.05
C GLU A 192 24.27 -2.07 -5.24
N GLU A 193 22.94 -2.07 -5.26
CA GLU A 193 22.13 -1.51 -6.35
C GLU A 193 21.81 -0.04 -6.13
N SER A 194 21.55 0.69 -7.22
CA SER A 194 21.07 2.07 -7.12
C SER A 194 19.68 2.11 -6.49
N VAL A 195 19.33 3.25 -5.88
CA VAL A 195 18.00 3.44 -5.27
C VAL A 195 16.91 3.18 -6.31
N GLU A 196 17.07 3.64 -7.55
CA GLU A 196 16.07 3.45 -8.60
C GLU A 196 15.81 1.96 -8.90
N VAL A 197 16.85 1.13 -8.89
CA VAL A 197 16.72 -0.32 -9.10
C VAL A 197 16.07 -0.99 -7.89
N ILE A 198 16.49 -0.61 -6.68
CA ILE A 198 15.92 -1.12 -5.43
C ILE A 198 14.42 -0.83 -5.37
N GLU A 199 14.01 0.42 -5.62
CA GLU A 199 12.59 0.83 -5.60
C GLU A 199 11.80 0.09 -6.68
N ALA A 200 12.33 -0.05 -7.90
CA ALA A 200 11.66 -0.77 -8.99
C ALA A 200 11.42 -2.24 -8.65
N LYS A 201 12.41 -2.90 -8.04
CA LYS A 201 12.27 -4.29 -7.56
C LYS A 201 11.26 -4.38 -6.43
N THR A 202 11.37 -3.50 -5.44
CA THR A 202 10.49 -3.48 -4.28
C THR A 202 9.04 -3.27 -4.72
N GLU A 203 8.78 -2.37 -5.66
CA GLU A 203 7.43 -2.16 -6.19
C GLU A 203 6.89 -3.29 -7.04
N THR A 204 7.78 -3.98 -7.75
CA THR A 204 7.38 -5.16 -8.51
C THR A 204 6.99 -6.30 -7.55
N TRP A 205 7.81 -6.57 -6.55
CA TRP A 205 7.54 -7.61 -5.56
C TRP A 205 6.34 -7.26 -4.67
N ALA A 206 6.18 -6.02 -4.24
CA ALA A 206 5.05 -5.60 -3.42
C ALA A 206 3.71 -5.91 -4.11
N GLU A 207 3.62 -5.66 -5.42
CA GLU A 207 2.43 -6.00 -6.20
C GLU A 207 2.21 -7.50 -6.31
N LEU A 208 3.26 -8.28 -6.60
CA LEU A 208 3.16 -9.74 -6.73
C LEU A 208 2.72 -10.39 -5.41
N PHE A 209 3.30 -9.97 -4.28
CA PHE A 209 2.89 -10.39 -2.94
C PHE A 209 1.45 -10.01 -2.66
N LEU A 210 1.07 -8.75 -2.89
CA LEU A 210 -0.30 -8.29 -2.65
C LEU A 210 -1.30 -9.11 -3.47
N ILE A 211 -1.06 -9.32 -4.76
CA ILE A 211 -1.93 -10.12 -5.63
C ILE A 211 -2.12 -11.55 -5.09
N ALA A 212 -1.03 -12.20 -4.66
CA ALA A 212 -1.10 -13.54 -4.09
C ALA A 212 -1.86 -13.58 -2.74
N ILE A 213 -1.68 -12.55 -1.90
CA ILE A 213 -2.40 -12.39 -0.62
C ILE A 213 -3.90 -12.17 -0.87
N LEU A 214 -4.28 -11.24 -1.75
CA LEU A 214 -5.68 -10.96 -2.11
C LEU A 214 -6.36 -12.18 -2.73
N ALA A 215 -5.61 -12.94 -3.53
CA ALA A 215 -6.08 -14.21 -4.09
C ALA A 215 -6.28 -15.30 -3.03
N LYS A 216 -5.97 -15.03 -1.75
CA LYS A 216 -5.96 -16.01 -0.65
C LYS A 216 -5.12 -17.23 -1.01
N ALA A 217 -3.95 -16.97 -1.60
CA ALA A 217 -3.03 -17.99 -2.09
C ALA A 217 -3.63 -18.97 -3.12
N SER A 218 -4.70 -18.58 -3.83
CA SER A 218 -5.28 -19.37 -4.93
C SER A 218 -4.61 -18.98 -6.26
N PRO A 219 -3.88 -19.90 -6.92
CA PRO A 219 -3.21 -19.58 -8.17
C PRO A 219 -4.16 -19.12 -9.27
N ARG A 220 -5.36 -19.72 -9.35
CA ARG A 220 -6.40 -19.34 -10.32
C ARG A 220 -6.88 -17.89 -10.11
N LYS A 221 -7.15 -17.50 -8.86
CA LYS A 221 -7.56 -16.12 -8.53
C LYS A 221 -6.41 -15.14 -8.76
N ALA A 222 -5.19 -15.52 -8.34
CA ALA A 222 -3.99 -14.71 -8.52
C ALA A 222 -3.73 -14.44 -10.00
N ALA A 223 -3.85 -15.44 -10.88
CA ALA A 223 -3.74 -15.27 -12.31
C ALA A 223 -4.81 -14.32 -12.88
N SER A 224 -6.04 -14.39 -12.37
CA SER A 224 -7.13 -13.48 -12.77
C SER A 224 -6.84 -12.03 -12.34
N PHE A 225 -6.43 -11.83 -11.10
CA PHE A 225 -6.07 -10.51 -10.57
C PHE A 225 -4.84 -9.94 -11.26
N TRP A 226 -3.83 -10.77 -11.52
CA TRP A 226 -2.63 -10.36 -12.24
C TRP A 226 -2.93 -9.87 -13.65
N ARG A 227 -3.90 -10.45 -14.37
CA ARG A 227 -4.28 -9.94 -15.70
C ARG A 227 -4.81 -8.51 -15.64
N ILE A 228 -5.63 -8.20 -14.63
CA ILE A 228 -6.17 -6.85 -14.39
C ILE A 228 -5.00 -5.91 -14.07
N GLN A 229 -4.13 -6.32 -13.15
CA GLN A 229 -2.99 -5.52 -12.70
C GLN A 229 -1.96 -5.28 -13.80
N ALA A 230 -1.61 -6.30 -14.57
CA ALA A 230 -0.66 -6.19 -15.68
C ALA A 230 -1.18 -5.25 -16.78
N GLN A 231 -2.49 -5.28 -17.07
CA GLN A 231 -3.09 -4.32 -17.99
C GLN A 231 -3.01 -2.90 -17.42
N TRP A 232 -3.31 -2.71 -16.13
CA TRP A 232 -3.19 -1.41 -15.46
C TRP A 232 -1.77 -0.85 -15.53
N ILE A 233 -0.74 -1.66 -15.25
CA ILE A 233 0.67 -1.27 -15.35
C ILE A 233 1.00 -0.87 -16.80
N ALA A 234 0.64 -1.69 -17.78
CA ALA A 234 0.91 -1.39 -19.19
C ALA A 234 0.24 -0.08 -19.65
N ASP A 235 -1.01 0.16 -19.26
CA ASP A 235 -1.76 1.36 -19.62
C ASP A 235 -1.17 2.60 -18.94
N GLN A 236 -0.77 2.49 -17.67
CA GLN A 236 -0.13 3.58 -16.93
C GLN A 236 1.23 3.94 -17.54
N GLU A 237 2.05 2.96 -17.89
CA GLU A 237 3.34 3.18 -18.58
C GLU A 237 3.15 3.89 -19.92
N TYR A 238 2.13 3.51 -20.70
CA TYR A 238 1.80 4.17 -21.96
C TYR A 238 1.51 5.66 -21.74
N ILE A 239 0.65 5.99 -20.76
CA ILE A 239 0.29 7.37 -20.42
C ILE A 239 1.52 8.16 -19.95
N LEU A 240 2.31 7.60 -19.04
CA LEU A 240 3.52 8.24 -18.50
C LEU A 240 4.55 8.55 -19.59
N THR A 241 4.77 7.60 -20.49
CA THR A 241 5.73 7.77 -21.59
C THR A 241 5.25 8.79 -22.62
N ARG A 242 3.95 8.74 -22.99
CA ARG A 242 3.39 9.58 -24.06
C ARG A 242 3.08 10.99 -23.61
N ASN A 243 2.50 11.16 -22.41
CA ASN A 243 1.94 12.43 -21.97
C ASN A 243 2.83 13.18 -20.98
N TYR A 244 3.63 12.45 -20.19
CA TYR A 244 4.52 13.04 -19.17
C TYR A 244 6.01 12.92 -19.52
N GLY A 245 6.33 12.27 -20.64
CA GLY A 245 7.70 12.21 -21.15
C GLY A 245 8.67 11.44 -20.25
N ILE A 246 8.20 10.55 -19.38
CA ILE A 246 9.06 9.73 -18.52
C ILE A 246 9.87 8.76 -19.40
N ARG A 247 11.20 8.78 -19.30
CA ARG A 247 12.10 8.00 -20.17
C ARG A 247 13.07 7.11 -19.43
N GLY A 248 13.51 7.47 -18.22
CA GLY A 248 14.61 6.74 -17.60
C GLY A 248 14.88 7.11 -16.14
N PRO A 249 15.97 6.59 -15.56
CA PRO A 249 16.31 6.75 -14.14
C PRO A 249 16.44 8.21 -13.65
N SER A 250 16.68 9.16 -14.55
CA SER A 250 16.69 10.60 -14.22
C SER A 250 15.30 11.14 -13.85
N ASP A 251 14.22 10.47 -14.25
CA ASP A 251 12.86 10.83 -13.91
C ASP A 251 12.45 10.17 -12.60
N TYR A 252 12.07 10.98 -11.60
CA TYR A 252 11.67 10.48 -10.28
C TYR A 252 10.59 9.37 -10.35
N ALA A 253 9.63 9.51 -11.26
CA ALA A 253 8.54 8.55 -11.43
C ALA A 253 8.99 7.20 -12.04
N TRP A 254 10.10 7.16 -12.77
CA TRP A 254 10.53 5.98 -13.52
C TRP A 254 10.72 4.77 -12.62
N ARG A 255 11.39 4.95 -11.47
CA ARG A 255 11.69 3.88 -10.52
C ARG A 255 10.45 3.20 -9.95
N TYR A 256 9.33 3.93 -9.86
CA TYR A 256 8.07 3.40 -9.33
C TYR A 256 7.14 2.85 -10.41
N THR A 257 7.42 3.12 -11.68
CA THR A 257 6.50 2.87 -12.79
C THR A 257 7.17 2.06 -13.90
N LEU A 258 7.76 2.72 -14.89
CA LEU A 258 8.34 2.10 -16.10
C LEU A 258 9.44 1.07 -15.79
N ALA A 259 10.25 1.30 -14.75
CA ALA A 259 11.33 0.39 -14.39
C ALA A 259 10.83 -1.02 -14.02
N ARG A 260 9.59 -1.13 -13.56
CA ARG A 260 8.96 -2.41 -13.17
C ARG A 260 8.85 -3.38 -14.35
N ARG A 261 8.72 -2.88 -15.58
CA ARG A 261 8.68 -3.73 -16.78
C ARG A 261 9.93 -4.60 -16.92
N GLU A 262 11.11 -4.02 -16.72
CA GLU A 262 12.36 -4.77 -16.83
C GLU A 262 12.51 -5.80 -15.70
N VAL A 263 12.09 -5.44 -14.48
CA VAL A 263 12.04 -6.39 -13.36
C VAL A 263 11.09 -7.55 -13.67
N LEU A 264 9.85 -7.26 -14.11
CA LEU A 264 8.88 -8.28 -14.49
C LEU A 264 9.39 -9.19 -15.61
N LYS A 265 10.02 -8.62 -16.63
CA LYS A 265 10.63 -9.37 -17.73
C LYS A 265 11.72 -10.30 -17.23
N SER A 266 12.58 -9.85 -16.31
CA SER A 266 13.62 -10.68 -15.68
C SER A 266 13.03 -11.86 -14.88
N LEU A 267 11.80 -11.71 -14.40
CA LEU A 267 11.02 -12.75 -13.72
C LEU A 267 10.23 -13.65 -14.69
N GLY A 268 10.39 -13.47 -16.00
CA GLY A 268 9.64 -14.20 -17.02
C GLY A 268 8.15 -13.80 -17.11
N ILE A 269 7.83 -12.56 -16.73
CA ILE A 269 6.48 -11.99 -16.80
C ILE A 269 6.47 -10.88 -17.85
N GLU A 270 5.78 -11.12 -18.95
CA GLU A 270 5.54 -10.10 -19.97
C GLU A 270 4.26 -9.31 -19.66
N LEU A 271 4.36 -7.98 -19.77
CA LEU A 271 3.19 -7.10 -19.71
C LEU A 271 2.46 -7.12 -21.05
N PRO A 272 1.11 -7.02 -21.04
CA PRO A 272 0.32 -6.99 -22.26
C PRO A 272 0.57 -5.70 -23.07
N ILE A 273 0.06 -5.70 -24.30
CA ILE A 273 -0.04 -4.47 -25.10
C ILE A 273 -0.98 -3.50 -24.37
N PRO A 274 -0.59 -2.21 -24.22
CA PRO A 274 -1.45 -1.23 -23.58
C PRO A 274 -2.75 -1.02 -24.37
N LYS A 275 -3.86 -0.88 -23.66
CA LYS A 275 -5.21 -0.63 -24.17
C LYS A 275 -5.78 0.64 -23.52
N PRO A 276 -5.14 1.80 -23.69
CA PRO A 276 -5.70 3.05 -23.20
C PRO A 276 -7.06 3.24 -23.88
N SER A 277 -8.15 3.23 -23.11
CA SER A 277 -9.49 3.35 -23.67
C SER A 277 -9.63 4.68 -24.43
N LYS A 278 -10.42 4.77 -25.51
CA LYS A 278 -10.74 6.09 -26.13
C LYS A 278 -11.50 7.03 -25.19
N GLN A 279 -12.02 6.52 -24.05
CA GLN A 279 -12.59 7.29 -22.94
C GLN A 279 -11.52 7.86 -21.99
N SER A 280 -10.24 7.47 -22.15
CA SER A 280 -9.09 7.99 -21.39
C SER A 280 -8.76 9.45 -21.73
N GLU A 281 -9.31 10.01 -22.80
CA GLU A 281 -9.10 11.42 -23.17
C GLU A 281 -10.11 12.38 -22.53
N SER A 282 -11.24 11.92 -21.98
CA SER A 282 -12.28 12.85 -21.48
C SER A 282 -13.02 12.48 -20.19
N LYS A 283 -12.81 11.29 -19.59
CA LYS A 283 -13.51 10.94 -18.32
C LYS A 283 -12.71 10.19 -17.25
N PHE A 284 -11.44 9.82 -17.48
CA PHE A 284 -10.58 9.34 -16.40
C PHE A 284 -9.68 10.46 -15.89
N ILE A 285 -10.19 11.18 -14.90
CA ILE A 285 -9.38 12.02 -14.04
C ILE A 285 -8.33 11.13 -13.36
N LEU A 286 -7.10 11.28 -13.81
CA LEU A 286 -5.91 11.53 -12.99
C LEU A 286 -5.45 10.45 -11.98
N SER A 287 -5.93 9.21 -11.90
CA SER A 287 -5.36 8.28 -10.89
C SER A 287 -3.91 7.86 -11.19
N LEU A 288 -2.99 8.12 -10.25
CA LEU A 288 -1.59 7.65 -10.24
C LEU A 288 -1.36 6.43 -9.34
N ARG A 289 -2.43 5.74 -8.96
CA ARG A 289 -2.35 4.49 -8.17
C ARG A 289 -1.48 3.44 -8.86
N PHE A 290 -0.75 2.66 -8.07
CA PHE A 290 0.13 1.61 -8.59
C PHE A 290 -0.62 0.29 -8.75
N THR A 291 -1.57 0.03 -7.87
CA THR A 291 -2.51 -1.07 -7.92
C THR A 291 -3.81 -0.63 -8.59
N SER A 292 -4.34 -1.48 -9.47
CA SER A 292 -5.57 -1.23 -10.20
C SER A 292 -6.76 -1.02 -9.25
N PRO A 293 -7.54 0.06 -9.39
CA PRO A 293 -8.77 0.26 -8.62
C PRO A 293 -9.83 -0.84 -8.83
N ALA A 294 -9.71 -1.63 -9.91
CA ALA A 294 -10.61 -2.74 -10.21
C ALA A 294 -10.32 -4.01 -9.38
N LEU A 295 -9.19 -4.05 -8.68
CA LEU A 295 -8.93 -5.06 -7.67
C LEU A 295 -9.64 -4.61 -6.41
N CYS A 296 -10.66 -5.38 -5.99
CA CYS A 296 -11.45 -5.08 -4.78
C CYS A 296 -10.54 -5.09 -3.54
N LEU A 297 -10.01 -3.91 -3.22
CA LEU A 297 -9.19 -3.59 -2.07
C LEU A 297 -9.99 -2.78 -1.06
#